data_AF-A0A7M1KPV2-F1
#
_entry.id   AF-A0A7M1KPV2-F1
#
_cell.length_a   1.000
_cell.length_b   1.000
_cell.length_c   1.000
_cell.angle_alpha   90.00
_cell.angle_beta   90.00
_cell.angle_gamma   90.00
#
_symmetry.space_group_name_H-M   'P 1'
#
loop_
_entity.id
_entity.type
_entity.pdbx_description
1 polymer ?
#
loop_
_entity_poly.entity_id
_entity_poly.type
_entity_poly.pdbx_seq_one_letter_code
_entity_poly.pdbx_strand_id
1 'polypeptide(L)' 'MSSFHAMLIPIIIGMILLATGFNFRDKPLGVFGMWIGMLLILGTVVYKILAKLAE' A
#
# COMPACT_ATOMS: atom_id res chain seq x y z
N MET A 1 14.90 -4.62 -13.04
CA MET A 1 13.91 -3.59 -12.64
C MET A 1 14.61 -2.60 -11.73
N SER A 2 14.62 -1.31 -12.06
CA SER A 2 15.20 -0.27 -11.18
C SER A 2 14.49 -0.29 -9.80
N SER A 3 15.22 -0.09 -8.69
CA SER A 3 14.68 -0.08 -7.32
C SER A 3 13.47 0.85 -7.17
N PHE A 4 13.40 1.90 -7.99
CA PHE A 4 12.28 2.83 -8.09
C PHE A 4 11.00 2.18 -8.62
N HIS A 5 11.11 1.36 -9.68
CA HIS A 5 9.95 0.66 -10.25
C HIS A 5 9.43 -0.44 -9.31
N ALA A 6 10.31 -1.07 -8.52
CA ALA A 6 9.93 -2.05 -7.52
C ALA A 6 9.12 -1.43 -6.35
N MET A 7 9.34 -0.16 -6.01
CA MET A 7 8.53 0.57 -5.01
C MET A 7 7.17 1.02 -5.54
N LEU A 8 7.12 1.42 -6.82
CA LEU A 8 5.89 1.95 -7.41
C LEU A 8 4.78 0.91 -7.47
N ILE A 9 5.12 -0.35 -7.75
CA ILE A 9 4.15 -1.44 -7.88
C ILE A 9 3.29 -1.60 -6.61
N PRO A 10 3.85 -1.85 -5.41
CA PRO A 10 3.03 -2.01 -4.20
C PRO A 10 2.29 -0.72 -3.80
N ILE A 11 2.86 0.46 -4.06
CA ILE A 11 2.18 1.73 -3.77
C ILE A 11 0.96 1.89 -4.67
N ILE A 12 1.07 1.63 -5.97
CA ILE A 12 -0.04 1.72 -6.92
C ILE A 12 -1.12 0.69 -6.57
N ILE A 13 -0.73 -0.54 -6.21
CA ILE A 13 -1.68 -1.55 -5.74
C ILE A 13 -2.44 -1.04 -4.50
N GLY A 14 -1.73 -0.45 -3.54
CA GLY A 14 -2.34 0.14 -2.36
C GLY A 14 -3.30 1.28 -2.68
N MET A 15 -2.95 2.15 -3.64
CA MET A 15 -3.82 3.23 -4.10
C MET A 15 -5.09 2.70 -4.77
N ILE A 16 -4.99 1.66 -5.59
CA ILE A 16 -6.15 1.01 -6.22
C ILE A 16 -7.05 0.41 -5.13
N LEU A 17 -6.48 -0.30 -4.15
CA LEU A 17 -7.22 -0.85 -3.01
C LEU A 17 -7.95 0.23 -2.19
N LEU A 18 -7.30 1.36 -1.95
CA LEU A 18 -7.92 2.51 -1.27
C LEU A 18 -9.06 3.09 -2.11
N ALA A 19 -8.88 3.27 -3.41
CA ALA A 19 -9.91 3.77 -4.31
C ALA A 19 -11.10 2.80 -4.36
N THR A 20 -10.86 1.51 -4.60
CA THR A 20 -11.91 0.48 -4.62
C THR A 20 -12.60 0.38 -3.26
N GLY A 21 -11.86 0.37 -2.16
CA GLY A 21 -12.39 0.33 -0.80
C GLY A 21 -13.26 1.54 -0.48
N PHE A 22 -12.86 2.74 -0.92
CA PHE A 22 -13.65 3.96 -0.77
C PHE A 22 -14.95 3.91 -1.57
N ASN A 23 -14.93 3.38 -2.80
CA ASN A 23 -16.14 3.20 -3.61
C ASN A 23 -17.15 2.23 -2.98
N PHE A 24 -16.69 1.27 -2.16
CA PHE A 24 -17.55 0.31 -1.45
C PHE A 24 -17.62 0.56 0.06
N ARG A 25 -17.33 1.79 0.52
CA ARG A 25 -17.19 2.12 1.96
C ARG A 25 -18.41 1.80 2.81
N ASP A 26 -19.59 1.71 2.20
CA ASP A 26 -20.83 1.36 2.89
C ASP A 26 -20.88 -0.12 3.31
N LYS A 27 -19.97 -0.94 2.77
CA LYS A 27 -19.81 -2.36 3.12
C LYS A 27 -18.58 -2.54 3.99
N PRO A 28 -18.62 -3.44 5.00
CA PRO A 28 -17.44 -3.77 5.81
C PRO A 28 -16.24 -4.21 4.97
N LEU A 29 -16.48 -4.88 3.84
CA LEU A 29 -15.44 -5.28 2.89
C LEU A 29 -14.73 -4.09 2.24
N GLY A 30 -15.42 -2.97 2.00
CA GLY A 30 -14.80 -1.75 1.47
C GLY A 30 -13.87 -1.11 2.49
N VAL A 31 -14.32 -1.02 3.75
CA VAL A 31 -13.49 -0.54 4.87
C VAL A 31 -12.28 -1.44 5.09
N PHE A 32 -12.46 -2.77 5.05
CA PHE A 32 -11.37 -3.72 5.13
C PHE A 32 -10.36 -3.58 3.99
N GLY A 33 -10.84 -3.36 2.76
CA GLY A 33 -9.98 -3.06 1.60
C GLY A 33 -9.15 -1.79 1.80
N MET A 34 -9.74 -0.75 2.40
CA MET A 34 -9.00 0.48 2.72
C MET A 34 -7.90 0.23 3.76
N TRP A 35 -8.15 -0.60 4.78
CA TRP A 35 -7.14 -0.99 5.76
C TRP A 35 -5.97 -1.72 5.11
N ILE A 36 -6.25 -2.69 4.22
CA ILE A 36 -5.20 -3.40 3.50
C ILE A 36 -4.39 -2.44 2.62
N GLY A 37 -5.05 -1.56 1.86
CA GLY A 37 -4.37 -0.59 1.02
C GLY A 37 -3.44 0.33 1.80
N MET A 38 -3.88 0.81 2.96
CA MET A 38 -3.07 1.64 3.84
C MET A 38 -1.86 0.87 4.42
N LEU A 39 -2.09 -0.34 4.93
CA LEU A 39 -1.02 -1.17 5.51
C LEU A 39 0.01 -1.58 4.46
N LEU A 40 -0.39 -1.83 3.22
CA LEU A 40 0.51 -2.16 2.12
C LEU A 40 1.45 -0.99 1.80
N ILE A 41 0.91 0.23 1.70
CA ILE A 41 1.70 1.44 1.44
C ILE A 41 2.65 1.70 2.61
N LEU A 42 2.13 1.69 3.84
CA LEU A 42 2.92 1.95 5.03
C LEU A 42 4.02 0.91 5.22
N GLY A 43 3.69 -0.38 5.09
CA GLY A 43 4.64 -1.48 5.23
C GLY A 43 5.76 -1.41 4.19
N THR A 44 5.45 -1.05 2.95
CA THR A 44 6.46 -0.84 1.90
C THR A 44 7.44 0.27 2.28
N VAL A 45 6.93 1.41 2.77
CA VAL A 45 7.77 2.55 3.18
C VAL A 45 8.61 2.18 4.40
N VAL A 46 8.02 1.59 5.43
CA VAL A 46 8.71 1.17 6.66
C VAL A 46 9.80 0.16 6.35
N TYR A 47 9.52 -0.87 5.56
CA TYR A 47 10.52 -1.86 5.14
C TYR A 47 11.72 -1.19 4.48
N LYS A 48 11.47 -0.18 3.63
CA LYS A 48 12.54 0.55 2.94
C LYS A 48 13.36 1.43 3.86
N ILE A 49 12.73 2.11 4.81
CA ILE A 49 13.43 2.89 5.83
C ILE A 49 14.33 1.95 6.65
N LEU A 50 13.79 0.81 7.09
CA LEU A 50 14.54 -0.19 7.84
C LEU A 50 15.70 -0.78 7.04
N ALA A 51 15.46 -1.14 5.77
CA ALA A 51 16.50 -1.65 4.88
C ALA A 51 17.61 -0.60 4.63
N LYS A 52 17.25 0.69 4.57
CA LYS A 52 18.22 1.77 4.40
C LYS A 52 19.00 2.09 5.68
N LEU A 53 18.40 1.89 6.85
CA LEU A 53 19.04 2.07 8.15
C LEU A 53 19.99 0.92 8.50
N ALA A 54 19.74 -0.28 7.95
CA ALA A 54 20.57 -1.46 8.13
C ALA A 54 21.79 -1.51 7.18
N GLU A 55 21.88 -0.58 6.22
CA GLU A 55 23.08 -0.24 5.44
C GLU A 55 23.97 0.74 6.22
#